data_AF-A0A0E3LVQ9-F1
#
_entry.id   AF-A0A0E3LVQ9-F1
#
_cell.length_a   1.000
_cell.length_b   1.000
_cell.length_c   1.000
_cell.angle_alpha   90.00
_cell.angle_beta   90.00
_cell.angle_gamma   90.00
#
_symmetry.space_group_name_H-M   'P 1'
#
loop_
_entity.id
_entity.type
_entity.pdbx_description
1 polymer ?
#
loop_
_entity_poly.entity_id
_entity_poly.type
_entity_poly.pdbx_seq_one_letter_code
_entity_poly.pdbx_strand_id
1 'polypeptide(L)'
;MMEETKNVIYMSLDLLNSISKTADAKSNFINIDEKTLKKVRGELFDLLKERSHTPEEIKVIPKTPNFTKKSINKKLEIIGLLPSILIDKEKFRENGDIAKLAEESLNLEIPFWKKRSRNEIIGTLITMIAKKEEKDLDLFFEAWKDFTQKESTQIEKWENMSTNEDKNIKKPDFVDVWLEFFNHYKEQ
;
A
#
# COMPACT_ATOMS: atom_id res chain seq x y z
N MET A 1 20.18 -21.01 -15.76
CA MET A 1 19.27 -21.96 -15.08
C MET A 1 18.07 -22.16 -15.99
N MET A 2 17.55 -23.39 -16.12
CA MET A 2 16.33 -23.65 -16.91
C MET A 2 15.15 -22.90 -16.27
N GLU A 3 14.23 -22.39 -17.10
CA GLU A 3 13.14 -21.52 -16.64
C GLU A 3 12.16 -22.29 -15.75
N GLU A 4 11.97 -23.57 -16.05
CA GLU A 4 11.21 -24.53 -15.26
C GLU A 4 11.78 -24.66 -13.85
N THR A 5 13.10 -24.70 -13.71
CA THR A 5 13.76 -24.78 -12.40
C THR A 5 13.55 -23.50 -11.59
N LYS A 6 13.60 -22.32 -12.22
CA LYS A 6 13.31 -21.06 -11.53
C LYS A 6 11.86 -21.00 -11.05
N ASN A 7 10.92 -21.42 -11.91
CA ASN A 7 9.50 -21.44 -11.57
C ASN A 7 9.21 -22.36 -10.38
N VAL A 8 9.85 -23.53 -10.32
CA VAL A 8 9.74 -24.45 -9.16
C VAL A 8 10.31 -23.81 -7.88
N ILE A 9 11.42 -23.07 -7.98
CA ILE A 9 12.00 -22.34 -6.84
C ILE A 9 11.05 -21.22 -6.37
N TYR A 10 10.45 -20.46 -7.28
CA TYR A 10 9.47 -19.43 -6.93
C TYR A 10 8.20 -20.01 -6.29
N MET A 11 7.66 -21.09 -6.84
CA MET A 11 6.52 -21.80 -6.24
C MET A 11 6.84 -22.29 -4.82
N SER A 12 8.06 -22.79 -4.60
CA SER A 12 8.52 -23.25 -3.29
C SER A 12 8.62 -22.08 -2.30
N LEU A 13 9.10 -20.90 -2.73
CA LEU A 13 9.14 -19.69 -1.90
C LEU A 13 7.74 -19.19 -1.53
N ASP A 14 6.78 -19.27 -2.46
CA ASP A 14 5.39 -18.87 -2.21
C ASP A 14 4.71 -19.80 -1.19
N LEU A 15 4.95 -21.12 -1.30
CA LEU A 15 4.48 -22.09 -0.31
C LEU A 15 5.07 -21.81 1.07
N LEU A 16 6.38 -21.56 1.16
CA LEU A 16 7.04 -21.22 2.44
C LEU A 16 6.47 -19.93 3.06
N ASN A 17 6.15 -18.92 2.25
CA ASN A 17 5.50 -17.70 2.72
C ASN A 17 4.07 -17.96 3.22
N SER A 18 3.29 -18.78 2.52
CA SER A 18 1.93 -19.17 2.96
C SER A 18 1.98 -19.92 4.28
N ILE A 19 2.92 -20.84 4.40
CA ILE A 19 3.13 -21.67 5.60
C ILE A 19 3.57 -20.80 6.80
N SER A 20 4.47 -19.84 6.58
CA SER A 20 4.87 -18.86 7.61
C SER A 20 3.68 -18.08 8.15
N LYS A 21 2.80 -17.60 7.27
CA LYS A 21 1.61 -16.83 7.66
C LYS A 21 0.60 -17.66 8.46
N THR A 22 0.51 -18.97 8.17
CA THR A 22 -0.36 -19.87 8.92
C THR A 22 0.21 -20.27 10.28
N ALA A 23 1.52 -20.18 10.49
CA ALA A 23 2.17 -20.46 11.77
C ALA A 23 1.98 -19.33 12.80
N ASP A 24 1.78 -18.09 12.35
CA ASP A 24 1.58 -16.92 13.21
C ASP A 24 0.12 -16.76 13.71
N ALA A 25 -0.84 -17.41 13.06
CA ALA A 25 -2.22 -17.45 13.53
C ALA A 25 -2.33 -18.43 14.72
N LYS A 26 -3.11 -18.08 15.75
CA LYS A 26 -3.36 -18.82 17.03
C LYS A 26 -3.89 -20.27 16.90
N SER A 27 -3.69 -20.95 15.78
CA SER A 27 -3.98 -22.35 15.58
C SER A 27 -2.68 -23.17 15.65
N ASN A 28 -2.57 -24.06 16.62
CA ASN A 28 -1.43 -24.96 16.82
C ASN A 28 -1.30 -26.06 15.73
N PHE A 29 -1.63 -25.77 14.47
CA PHE A 29 -1.66 -26.75 13.39
C PHE A 29 -0.27 -27.09 12.85
N ILE A 30 0.62 -26.11 12.75
CA ILE A 30 1.97 -26.30 12.22
C ILE A 30 2.96 -25.48 13.05
N ASN A 31 3.82 -26.16 13.82
CA ASN A 31 4.92 -25.52 14.53
C ASN A 31 6.17 -25.57 13.65
N ILE A 32 6.71 -24.42 13.29
CA ILE A 32 7.83 -24.30 12.36
C ILE A 32 8.96 -23.56 13.04
N ASP A 33 10.14 -24.18 13.03
CA ASP A 33 11.35 -23.50 13.47
C ASP A 33 11.69 -22.37 12.50
N GLU A 34 11.46 -21.14 12.97
CA GLU A 34 11.70 -19.91 12.22
C GLU A 34 13.14 -19.81 11.71
N LYS A 35 14.10 -20.38 12.45
CA LYS A 35 15.52 -20.40 12.05
C LYS A 35 15.72 -21.29 10.82
N THR A 36 15.16 -22.50 10.83
CA THR A 36 15.17 -23.41 9.68
C THR A 36 14.47 -22.79 8.47
N LEU A 37 13.32 -22.14 8.66
CA LEU A 37 12.58 -21.46 7.59
C LEU A 37 13.41 -20.35 6.92
N LYS A 38 14.03 -19.49 7.74
CA LYS A 38 14.92 -18.42 7.25
C LYS A 38 16.14 -18.96 6.51
N LYS A 39 16.71 -20.07 7.00
CA LYS A 39 17.85 -20.74 6.36
C LYS A 39 17.47 -21.30 4.98
N VAL A 40 16.41 -22.10 4.90
CA VAL A 40 15.94 -22.69 3.62
C VAL A 40 15.60 -21.61 2.60
N ARG A 41 14.94 -20.52 3.05
CA ARG A 41 14.67 -19.36 2.21
C ARG A 41 15.96 -18.75 1.65
N GLY A 42 16.98 -18.55 2.50
CA GLY A 42 18.28 -18.02 2.09
C GLY A 42 18.95 -18.87 1.01
N GLU A 43 19.03 -20.19 1.23
CA GLU A 43 19.64 -21.14 0.29
C GLU A 43 18.94 -21.12 -1.08
N LEU A 44 17.60 -21.06 -1.11
CA LEU A 44 16.83 -20.94 -2.36
C LEU A 44 17.11 -19.62 -3.10
N PHE A 45 17.29 -18.52 -2.37
CA PHE A 45 17.67 -17.23 -2.98
C PHE A 45 19.08 -17.24 -3.53
N ASP A 46 20.02 -17.93 -2.89
CA ASP A 46 21.40 -17.97 -3.33
C ASP A 46 21.56 -18.87 -4.56
N LEU A 47 20.80 -19.97 -4.65
CA LEU A 47 20.70 -20.78 -5.87
C LEU A 47 20.22 -19.96 -7.10
N LEU A 48 19.35 -18.96 -6.90
CA LEU A 48 18.92 -18.05 -7.96
C LEU A 48 20.02 -17.08 -8.40
N LYS A 49 20.97 -16.74 -7.53
CA LYS A 49 22.04 -15.77 -7.80
C LYS A 49 23.29 -16.40 -8.43
N GLU A 50 23.68 -17.61 -8.00
CA GLU A 50 24.97 -18.23 -8.30
C GLU A 50 25.26 -18.59 -9.77
N ARG A 51 24.31 -18.45 -10.71
CA ARG A 51 24.55 -18.73 -12.15
C ARG A 51 24.55 -17.51 -13.07
N SER A 52 24.86 -16.32 -12.55
CA SER A 52 24.92 -15.07 -13.32
C SER A 52 26.32 -14.44 -13.35
N HIS A 53 27.27 -15.08 -14.04
CA HIS A 53 28.54 -14.44 -14.42
C HIS A 53 28.78 -14.58 -15.93
N THR A 54 28.68 -13.47 -16.65
CA THR A 54 29.58 -13.03 -17.74
C THR A 54 29.39 -11.51 -17.95
N PRO A 55 30.45 -10.75 -18.28
CA PRO A 55 30.39 -9.29 -18.40
C PRO A 55 30.01 -8.85 -19.82
N GLU A 56 29.20 -7.78 -19.87
CA GLU A 56 28.97 -6.86 -20.99
C GLU A 56 28.05 -7.26 -22.17
N GLU A 57 27.01 -6.41 -22.30
CA GLU A 57 26.21 -6.03 -23.47
C GLU A 57 25.41 -7.08 -24.26
N ILE A 58 24.17 -7.35 -23.83
CA ILE A 58 23.04 -7.60 -24.75
C ILE A 58 21.76 -6.91 -24.21
N LYS A 59 21.13 -6.13 -25.09
CA LYS A 59 19.88 -5.36 -24.99
C LYS A 59 18.78 -6.09 -24.20
N VAL A 60 18.17 -5.41 -23.21
CA VAL A 60 17.24 -5.99 -22.24
C VAL A 60 15.77 -5.77 -22.65
N ILE A 61 15.06 -6.86 -22.92
CA ILE A 61 13.59 -7.02 -22.91
C ILE A 61 13.30 -8.30 -22.12
N PRO A 62 12.29 -8.39 -21.24
CA PRO A 62 11.95 -7.57 -20.08
C PRO A 62 12.13 -8.36 -18.76
N LYS A 63 12.69 -7.74 -17.72
CA LYS A 63 13.04 -8.40 -16.45
C LYS A 63 11.83 -8.60 -15.53
N THR A 64 11.66 -9.83 -15.03
CA THR A 64 11.00 -10.16 -13.77
C THR A 64 11.62 -9.35 -12.61
N PRO A 65 10.82 -8.88 -11.62
CA PRO A 65 11.27 -7.87 -10.68
C PRO A 65 12.22 -8.46 -9.62
N ASN A 66 13.39 -7.86 -9.53
CA ASN A 66 14.38 -8.06 -8.48
C ASN A 66 13.80 -7.69 -7.10
N PHE A 67 13.63 -8.68 -6.21
CA PHE A 67 13.55 -8.45 -4.76
C PHE A 67 14.95 -8.18 -4.17
N THR A 68 15.59 -7.14 -4.69
CA THR A 68 16.58 -6.37 -3.94
C THR A 68 15.83 -5.40 -3.06
N LYS A 69 16.35 -5.07 -1.88
CA LYS A 69 15.91 -3.96 -1.02
C LYS A 69 16.11 -2.62 -1.76
N LYS A 70 15.29 -2.41 -2.79
CA LYS A 70 15.28 -1.37 -3.80
C LYS A 70 13.80 -1.04 -3.97
N SER A 71 13.39 0.12 -3.47
CA SER A 71 12.06 0.70 -3.62
C SER A 71 10.92 -0.33 -3.67
N ILE A 72 10.26 -0.60 -2.55
CA ILE A 72 8.89 -1.11 -2.63
C ILE A 72 8.18 -0.20 -3.65
N ASN A 73 7.60 -0.79 -4.69
CA ASN A 73 6.93 0.00 -5.72
C ASN A 73 5.83 0.79 -4.99
N LYS A 74 5.92 2.13 -5.01
CA LYS A 74 5.09 3.00 -4.15
C LYS A 74 3.60 2.74 -4.40
N LYS A 75 3.27 2.40 -5.65
CA LYS A 75 1.94 1.97 -6.06
C LYS A 75 1.47 0.71 -5.34
N LEU A 76 2.32 -0.31 -5.21
CA LEU A 76 1.97 -1.54 -4.49
C LEU A 76 1.77 -1.30 -3.00
N GLU A 77 2.53 -0.38 -2.42
CA GLU A 77 2.36 0.04 -1.03
C GLU A 77 1.00 0.72 -0.83
N ILE A 78 0.64 1.67 -1.69
CA ILE A 78 -0.69 2.30 -1.70
C ILE A 78 -1.79 1.24 -1.86
N ILE A 79 -1.68 0.35 -2.84
CA ILE A 79 -2.67 -0.70 -3.10
C ILE A 79 -2.85 -1.61 -1.87
N GLY A 80 -1.77 -1.88 -1.13
CA GLY A 80 -1.82 -2.69 0.08
C GLY A 80 -2.40 -1.97 1.30
N LEU A 81 -2.16 -0.66 1.44
CA LEU A 81 -2.55 0.12 2.63
C LEU A 81 -3.94 0.76 2.50
N LEU A 82 -4.26 1.36 1.35
CA LEU A 82 -5.46 2.17 1.19
C LEU A 82 -6.76 1.42 1.56
N PRO A 83 -6.96 0.13 1.19
CA PRO A 83 -8.20 -0.57 1.51
C PRO A 83 -8.51 -0.65 3.01
N SER A 84 -7.50 -0.87 3.86
CA SER A 84 -7.70 -0.98 5.31
C SER A 84 -8.00 0.36 5.96
N ILE A 85 -7.59 1.47 5.33
CA ILE A 85 -7.87 2.82 5.83
C ILE A 85 -9.25 3.28 5.34
N LEU A 86 -9.58 3.04 4.07
CA LEU A 86 -10.86 3.44 3.48
C LEU A 86 -12.07 2.67 4.03
N ILE A 87 -11.86 1.49 4.61
CA ILE A 87 -12.95 0.73 5.25
C ILE A 87 -13.33 1.30 6.62
N ASP A 88 -12.42 2.01 7.28
CA ASP A 88 -12.61 2.58 8.62
C ASP A 88 -13.73 3.63 8.59
N LYS A 89 -14.81 3.36 9.35
CA LYS A 89 -15.99 4.22 9.43
C LYS A 89 -15.78 5.46 10.30
N GLU A 90 -14.77 5.47 11.15
CA GLU A 90 -14.42 6.65 11.94
C GLU A 90 -13.72 7.70 11.07
N LYS A 91 -12.96 7.26 10.06
CA LYS A 91 -12.23 8.11 9.10
C LYS A 91 -13.02 8.41 7.83
N PHE A 92 -13.78 7.43 7.34
CA PHE A 92 -14.60 7.53 6.13
C PHE A 92 -16.03 7.13 6.49
N ARG A 93 -16.84 8.10 6.91
CA ARG A 93 -18.20 7.88 7.40
C ARG A 93 -19.13 7.50 6.26
N GLU A 94 -19.03 8.24 5.15
CA GLU A 94 -19.86 8.07 3.98
C GLU A 94 -19.05 7.62 2.76
N ASN A 95 -19.74 6.99 1.81
CA ASN A 95 -19.14 6.64 0.52
C ASN A 95 -18.67 7.90 -0.26
N GLY A 96 -19.29 9.05 0.03
CA GLY A 96 -18.89 10.34 -0.52
C GLY A 96 -17.48 10.75 -0.11
N ASP A 97 -17.04 10.39 1.08
CA ASP A 97 -15.71 10.72 1.60
C ASP A 97 -14.60 10.03 0.79
N ILE A 98 -14.83 8.77 0.42
CA ILE A 98 -13.92 7.98 -0.42
C ILE A 98 -13.88 8.57 -1.83
N ALA A 99 -15.03 8.93 -2.39
CA ALA A 99 -15.12 9.56 -3.71
C ALA A 99 -14.42 10.93 -3.72
N LYS A 100 -14.63 11.74 -2.68
CA LYS A 100 -14.01 13.06 -2.50
C LYS A 100 -12.50 12.94 -2.43
N LEU A 101 -11.97 11.99 -1.65
CA LEU A 101 -10.53 11.73 -1.59
C LEU A 101 -9.97 11.35 -2.97
N ALA A 102 -10.64 10.45 -3.68
CA ALA A 102 -10.20 10.00 -5.00
C ALA A 102 -10.15 11.15 -6.02
N GLU A 103 -11.18 11.99 -6.04
CA GLU A 103 -11.28 13.11 -6.96
C GLU A 103 -10.24 14.19 -6.63
N GLU A 104 -10.20 14.66 -5.39
CA GLU A 104 -9.40 15.82 -4.98
C GLU A 104 -7.91 15.50 -4.76
N SER A 105 -7.60 14.25 -4.42
CA SER A 105 -6.22 13.83 -4.10
C SER A 105 -5.52 13.09 -5.23
N LEU A 106 -6.29 12.36 -6.04
CA LEU A 106 -5.76 11.47 -7.08
C LEU A 106 -6.24 11.84 -8.47
N ASN A 107 -7.16 12.81 -8.62
CA ASN A 107 -7.82 13.14 -9.89
C ASN A 107 -8.48 11.91 -10.53
N LEU A 108 -9.18 11.11 -9.71
CA LEU A 108 -9.88 9.89 -10.10
C LEU A 108 -11.37 10.00 -9.75
N GLU A 109 -12.22 10.12 -10.77
CA GLU A 109 -13.67 10.12 -10.59
C GLU A 109 -14.20 8.69 -10.45
N ILE A 110 -14.83 8.37 -9.31
CA ILE A 110 -15.45 7.05 -9.09
C ILE A 110 -16.89 7.08 -9.62
N PRO A 111 -17.22 6.38 -10.72
CA PRO A 111 -18.54 6.44 -11.32
C PRO A 111 -19.60 5.79 -10.42
N PHE A 112 -20.75 6.43 -10.30
CA PHE A 112 -21.93 5.92 -9.59
C PHE A 112 -21.68 5.53 -8.12
N TRP A 113 -20.72 6.15 -7.44
CA TRP A 113 -20.38 5.85 -6.04
C TRP A 113 -21.60 5.89 -5.09
N LYS A 114 -22.60 6.74 -5.38
CA LYS A 114 -23.85 6.84 -4.61
C LYS A 114 -24.70 5.57 -4.62
N LYS A 115 -24.54 4.70 -5.62
CA LYS A 115 -25.33 3.47 -5.82
C LYS A 115 -24.55 2.19 -5.54
N ARG A 116 -23.28 2.30 -5.15
CA ARG A 116 -22.36 1.17 -4.96
C ARG A 116 -22.10 0.94 -3.47
N SER A 117 -21.82 -0.32 -3.11
CA SER A 117 -21.33 -0.63 -1.78
C SER A 117 -19.94 -0.03 -1.56
N ARG A 118 -19.58 0.19 -0.29
CA ARG A 118 -18.24 0.68 0.07
C ARG A 118 -17.12 -0.19 -0.52
N ASN A 119 -17.27 -1.51 -0.46
CA ASN A 119 -16.28 -2.44 -0.98
C ASN A 119 -16.11 -2.32 -2.50
N GLU A 120 -17.20 -2.12 -3.24
CA GLU A 120 -17.13 -1.88 -4.69
C GLU A 120 -16.46 -0.56 -5.04
N ILE A 121 -16.71 0.50 -4.25
CA ILE A 121 -16.07 1.81 -4.42
C ILE A 121 -14.56 1.68 -4.19
N ILE A 122 -14.17 1.06 -3.08
CA ILE A 122 -12.76 0.80 -2.75
C ILE A 122 -12.12 -0.05 -3.86
N GLY A 123 -12.73 -1.16 -4.26
CA GLY A 123 -12.22 -2.02 -5.33
C GLY A 123 -12.06 -1.28 -6.67
N THR A 124 -13.02 -0.39 -7.00
CA THR A 124 -12.96 0.46 -8.18
C THR A 124 -11.77 1.42 -8.09
N LEU A 125 -11.62 2.12 -6.96
CA LEU A 125 -10.53 3.06 -6.73
C LEU A 125 -9.16 2.38 -6.83
N ILE A 126 -8.97 1.23 -6.17
CA ILE A 126 -7.72 0.47 -6.22
C ILE A 126 -7.40 0.04 -7.66
N THR A 127 -8.41 -0.41 -8.41
CA THR A 127 -8.24 -0.77 -9.83
C THR A 127 -7.81 0.43 -10.67
N MET A 128 -8.36 1.62 -10.40
CA MET A 128 -7.98 2.85 -11.10
C MET A 128 -6.55 3.28 -10.74
N ILE A 129 -6.19 3.25 -9.46
CA ILE A 129 -4.81 3.53 -8.98
C ILE A 129 -3.82 2.58 -9.65
N ALA A 130 -4.12 1.29 -9.71
CA ALA A 130 -3.26 0.29 -10.34
C ALA A 130 -3.00 0.56 -11.84
N LYS A 131 -3.90 1.27 -12.52
CA LYS A 131 -3.77 1.65 -13.94
C LYS A 131 -3.06 2.98 -14.16
N LYS A 132 -2.94 3.83 -13.13
CA LYS A 132 -2.30 5.16 -13.24
C LYS A 132 -0.77 5.03 -13.36
N GLU A 133 -0.06 6.01 -13.92
CA GLU A 133 1.41 5.99 -13.89
C GLU A 133 1.93 6.22 -12.46
N GLU A 134 3.05 5.59 -12.10
CA GLU A 134 3.62 5.69 -10.74
C GLU A 134 3.97 7.14 -10.36
N LYS A 135 4.49 7.91 -11.32
CA LYS A 135 4.79 9.35 -11.17
C LYS A 135 3.57 10.19 -10.78
N ASP A 136 2.37 9.78 -11.20
CA ASP A 136 1.14 10.53 -10.92
C ASP A 136 0.58 10.21 -9.53
N LEU A 137 1.26 9.33 -8.79
CA LEU A 137 0.95 8.92 -7.42
C LEU A 137 2.02 9.38 -6.42
N ASP A 138 3.18 9.85 -6.89
CA ASP A 138 4.30 10.24 -6.03
C ASP A 138 3.89 11.32 -5.02
N LEU A 139 3.24 12.39 -5.51
CA LEU A 139 2.80 13.49 -4.65
C LEU A 139 1.82 13.02 -3.57
N PHE A 140 0.85 12.21 -3.95
CA PHE A 140 -0.09 11.59 -3.01
C PHE A 140 0.64 10.73 -1.99
N PHE A 141 1.59 9.91 -2.44
CA PHE A 141 2.30 8.97 -1.59
C PHE A 141 3.12 9.66 -0.51
N GLU A 142 3.93 10.65 -0.88
CA GLU A 142 4.78 11.37 0.07
C GLU A 142 3.92 12.14 1.07
N ALA A 143 2.88 12.82 0.60
CA ALA A 143 1.94 13.51 1.48
C ALA A 143 1.21 12.54 2.43
N TRP A 144 0.75 11.39 1.93
CA TRP A 144 0.05 10.39 2.73
C TRP A 144 0.95 9.80 3.82
N LYS A 145 2.18 9.49 3.47
CA LYS A 145 3.19 9.01 4.40
C LYS A 145 3.50 10.04 5.48
N ASP A 146 3.67 11.30 5.11
CA ASP A 146 3.91 12.39 6.06
C ASP A 146 2.71 12.63 6.98
N PHE A 147 1.50 12.56 6.44
CA PHE A 147 0.26 12.74 7.19
C PHE A 147 0.07 11.62 8.23
N THR A 148 0.25 10.37 7.81
CA THR A 148 0.09 9.19 8.68
C THR A 148 1.21 9.05 9.71
N GLN A 149 2.43 9.49 9.42
CA GLN A 149 3.52 9.51 10.41
C GLN A 149 3.36 10.62 11.46
N LYS A 150 2.70 11.72 11.11
CA LYS A 150 2.43 12.85 12.02
C LYS A 150 1.06 12.74 12.70
N GLU A 151 0.32 11.65 12.48
CA GLU A 151 -1.06 11.45 12.93
C GLU A 151 -1.21 11.66 14.45
N SER A 152 -0.23 11.26 15.27
CA SER A 152 -0.25 11.50 16.72
C SER A 152 -0.08 12.97 17.13
N THR A 153 0.70 13.77 16.40
CA THR A 153 0.95 15.19 16.77
C THR A 153 -0.05 16.15 16.14
N GLN A 154 -0.61 15.80 14.98
CA GLN A 154 -1.59 16.64 14.32
C GLN A 154 -2.99 16.43 14.90
N ILE A 155 -3.40 15.19 15.25
CA ILE A 155 -4.65 14.95 15.98
C ILE A 155 -4.67 15.70 17.32
N GLU A 156 -3.56 15.72 18.05
CA GLU A 156 -3.45 16.50 19.30
C GLU A 156 -3.56 18.02 19.05
N LYS A 157 -2.99 18.54 17.95
CA LYS A 157 -3.23 19.95 17.56
C LYS A 157 -4.69 20.18 17.16
N TRP A 158 -5.35 19.22 16.51
CA TRP A 158 -6.75 19.29 16.06
C TRP A 158 -7.76 19.24 17.22
N GLU A 159 -7.49 18.46 18.26
CA GLU A 159 -8.28 18.44 19.51
C GLU A 159 -8.14 19.77 20.28
N ASN A 160 -6.94 20.35 20.30
CA ASN A 160 -6.64 21.58 21.03
C ASN A 160 -7.07 22.87 20.30
N MET A 161 -7.25 22.84 18.97
CA MET A 161 -7.80 23.98 18.20
C MET A 161 -9.34 24.02 18.25
N SER A 162 -9.98 22.91 18.63
CA SER A 162 -11.44 22.78 18.72
C SER A 162 -12.07 23.31 20.03
N THR A 163 -11.26 23.81 20.96
CA THR A 163 -11.74 24.35 22.26
C THR A 163 -11.95 25.87 22.26
N ASN A 164 -11.46 26.60 21.26
CA ASN A 164 -11.66 28.04 21.15
C ASN A 164 -12.54 28.40 19.94
N GLU A 165 -13.74 28.87 20.26
CA GLU A 165 -14.61 29.76 19.45
C GLU A 165 -15.19 29.21 18.13
N ASP A 166 -16.33 28.51 18.22
CA ASP A 166 -17.62 28.86 17.60
C ASP A 166 -18.53 27.63 17.41
N LYS A 167 -19.71 27.65 18.06
CA LYS A 167 -20.63 26.50 18.17
C LYS A 167 -21.46 26.20 16.89
N ASN A 168 -21.06 26.70 15.72
CA ASN A 168 -21.84 26.52 14.49
C ASN A 168 -21.02 26.08 13.26
N ILE A 169 -19.74 25.75 13.45
CA ILE A 169 -18.89 25.21 12.39
C ILE A 169 -18.97 23.68 12.46
N LYS A 170 -19.46 23.05 11.39
CA LYS A 170 -19.38 21.59 11.22
C LYS A 170 -17.91 21.19 11.45
N LYS A 171 -17.66 20.35 12.45
CA LYS A 171 -16.31 19.80 12.67
C LYS A 171 -15.82 19.20 11.35
N PRO A 172 -14.65 19.61 10.84
CA PRO A 172 -14.11 19.05 9.60
C PRO A 172 -13.90 17.54 9.81
N ASP A 173 -14.39 16.74 8.86
CA ASP A 173 -14.21 15.29 8.91
C ASP A 173 -12.74 14.94 8.61
N PHE A 174 -12.30 13.72 8.91
CA PHE A 174 -10.93 13.26 8.65
C PHE A 174 -10.49 13.54 7.21
N VAL A 175 -11.40 13.36 6.24
CA VAL A 175 -11.14 13.65 4.82
C VAL A 175 -10.96 15.14 4.57
N ASP A 176 -11.71 16.03 5.22
CA ASP A 176 -11.51 17.47 5.07
C ASP A 176 -10.12 17.88 5.58
N VAL A 177 -9.72 17.34 6.72
CA VAL A 177 -8.39 17.57 7.31
C VAL A 177 -7.28 17.04 6.41
N TRP A 178 -7.44 15.84 5.86
CA TRP A 178 -6.53 15.28 4.87
C TRP A 178 -6.41 16.20 3.65
N LEU A 179 -7.53 16.70 3.11
CA LEU A 179 -7.54 17.53 1.91
C LEU A 179 -6.90 18.90 2.14
N GLU A 180 -7.12 19.51 3.31
CA GLU A 180 -6.44 20.74 3.70
C GLU A 180 -4.93 20.52 3.76
N PHE A 181 -4.48 19.46 4.44
CA PHE A 181 -3.07 19.08 4.48
C PHE A 181 -2.50 18.83 3.08
N PHE A 182 -3.21 18.06 2.26
CA PHE A 182 -2.76 17.68 0.93
C PHE A 182 -2.67 18.89 0.00
N ASN A 183 -3.61 19.84 0.08
CA ASN A 183 -3.56 21.07 -0.71
C ASN A 183 -2.38 21.94 -0.30
N HIS A 184 -2.11 22.09 1.00
CA HIS A 184 -0.91 22.80 1.45
C HIS A 184 0.37 22.11 0.98
N TYR A 185 0.38 20.77 0.95
CA TYR A 185 1.52 19.98 0.45
C TYR A 185 1.78 20.17 -1.05
N LYS A 186 0.74 20.40 -1.87
CA LYS A 186 0.87 20.68 -3.31
C LYS A 186 1.54 22.04 -3.60
N GLU A 187 1.43 22.99 -2.69
CA GLU A 187 1.90 24.38 -2.87
C GLU A 187 3.35 24.61 -2.46
N GLN A 188 4.01 23.60 -1.88
CA GLN A 188 5.43 23.63 -1.46
C GLN A 188 6.36 23.13 -2.57
#